data_AF-A0A7V9JE99-F1
#
_entry.id   AF-A0A7V9JE99-F1
#
_cell.length_a   1.000
_cell.length_b   1.000
_cell.length_c   1.000
_cell.angle_alpha   90.00
_cell.angle_beta   90.00
_cell.angle_gamma   90.00
#
_symmetry.space_group_name_H-M   'P 1'
#
loop_
_entity.id
_entity.type
_entity.pdbx_description
1 polymer ?
#
loop_
_entity_poly.entity_id
_entity_poly.type
_entity_poly.pdbx_seq_one_letter_code
_entity_poly.pdbx_strand_id
1 'polypeptide(L)'
;WDPHEHYETTSDATAAIIRSEHTSKTRNIVWRADGEPINVFRRPGQLFVCATGCCCAHTDRGHAPVPLDLYHSEWARRRIRHKVHLSLGGCLWPCALSNVVMLLFAGRQVWFHSVIGDEQVIAIFDYIESMVRADRYLPPPTPLAPQVFDVFDWPEPVDVERREPVAAATFDG
;
A
#
# COMPACT_ATOMS: atom_id res chain seq x y z
N TRP A 1 5.69 -19.03 -0.01
CA TRP A 1 6.88 -18.94 0.87
C TRP A 1 8.00 -19.70 0.16
N ASP A 2 8.96 -18.97 -0.42
CA ASP A 2 10.12 -19.55 -1.11
C ASP A 2 11.34 -19.48 -0.17
N PRO A 3 11.89 -20.61 0.28
CA PRO A 3 13.07 -20.65 1.13
C PRO A 3 14.38 -20.26 0.41
N HIS A 4 14.36 -20.02 -0.91
CA HIS A 4 15.52 -19.69 -1.74
C HIS A 4 15.53 -18.25 -2.27
N GLU A 5 14.68 -17.35 -1.77
CA GLU A 5 14.75 -15.92 -2.11
C GLU A 5 16.00 -15.29 -1.45
N HIS A 6 17.16 -15.59 -2.04
CA HIS A 6 18.45 -15.06 -1.69
C HIS A 6 18.40 -13.54 -1.83
N TYR A 7 18.44 -12.88 -0.68
CA TYR A 7 18.69 -11.45 -0.47
C TYR A 7 19.47 -10.85 -1.65
N GLU A 8 18.81 -10.01 -2.46
CA GLU A 8 19.54 -9.15 -3.39
C GLU A 8 20.66 -8.46 -2.62
N THR A 9 21.86 -8.53 -3.19
CA THR A 9 23.11 -8.15 -2.54
C THR A 9 23.01 -6.76 -1.94
N THR A 10 23.64 -6.58 -0.78
CA THR A 10 23.78 -5.32 -0.04
C THR A 10 24.16 -4.11 -0.93
N SER A 11 24.79 -4.36 -2.08
CA SER A 11 25.23 -3.37 -3.06
C SER A 11 24.08 -2.61 -3.74
N ASP A 12 23.02 -3.28 -4.22
CA ASP A 12 21.90 -2.62 -4.92
C ASP A 12 21.05 -1.80 -3.96
N ALA A 13 20.80 -2.34 -2.76
CA ALA A 13 20.15 -1.60 -1.69
C ALA A 13 20.96 -0.35 -1.30
N THR A 14 22.28 -0.46 -1.23
CA THR A 14 23.19 0.65 -0.90
C THR A 14 23.22 1.70 -2.02
N ALA A 15 23.33 1.29 -3.28
CA ALA A 15 23.32 2.20 -4.43
C ALA A 15 21.99 2.95 -4.56
N ALA A 16 20.87 2.31 -4.24
CA ALA A 16 19.56 2.94 -4.21
C ALA A 16 19.40 3.90 -3.02
N ILE A 17 19.98 3.60 -1.85
CA ILE A 17 20.01 4.49 -0.67
C ILE A 17 20.86 5.75 -0.92
N ILE A 18 21.93 5.67 -1.72
CA ILE A 18 22.81 6.82 -1.95
C ILE A 18 22.17 7.88 -2.88
N ARG A 19 21.20 7.50 -3.71
CA ARG A 19 20.65 8.34 -4.80
C ARG A 19 19.32 9.04 -4.51
N SER A 20 18.61 8.72 -3.44
CA SER A 20 17.31 9.35 -3.14
C SER A 20 17.45 10.45 -2.09
N GLU A 21 16.80 11.59 -2.32
CA GLU A 21 16.71 12.73 -1.42
C GLU A 21 15.95 12.35 -0.13
N HIS A 22 15.05 11.36 -0.22
CA HIS A 22 14.33 10.79 0.92
C HIS A 22 15.13 9.73 1.69
N THR A 23 16.20 9.19 1.10
CA THR A 23 17.17 8.31 1.79
C THR A 23 18.40 9.13 2.17
N SER A 24 18.35 9.74 3.35
CA SER A 24 19.42 10.60 3.87
C SER A 24 20.80 9.91 3.85
N LYS A 25 21.84 10.65 3.40
CA LYS A 25 23.25 10.26 3.58
C LYS A 25 23.66 10.20 5.06
N THR A 26 22.83 10.74 5.94
CA THR A 26 23.01 10.73 7.39
C THR A 26 22.35 9.49 7.97
N ARG A 27 23.08 8.77 8.83
CA ARG A 27 22.52 7.66 9.63
C ARG A 27 21.34 8.15 10.47
N ASN A 28 20.25 7.42 10.46
CA ASN A 28 19.08 7.70 11.30
C ASN A 28 19.18 6.83 12.56
N ILE A 29 19.94 7.33 13.52
CA ILE A 29 20.15 6.65 14.80
C ILE A 29 18.95 6.93 15.71
N VAL A 30 18.25 5.85 16.09
CA VAL A 30 17.18 5.88 17.08
C VAL A 30 17.73 5.30 18.38
N TRP A 31 17.55 6.02 19.48
CA TRP A 31 17.86 5.53 20.82
C TRP A 31 16.67 4.73 21.34
N ARG A 32 16.89 3.45 21.61
CA ARG A 32 15.85 2.56 22.14
C ARG A 32 15.64 2.82 23.63
N ALA A 33 14.52 2.33 24.17
CA ALA A 33 14.20 2.45 25.59
C ALA A 33 15.22 1.76 26.51
N ASP A 34 15.97 0.77 25.99
CA ASP A 34 17.06 0.11 26.70
C ASP A 34 18.39 0.88 26.65
N GLY A 35 18.41 2.07 26.03
CA GLY A 35 19.60 2.93 25.92
C GLY A 35 20.55 2.56 24.78
N GLU A 36 20.29 1.47 24.05
CA GLU A 36 21.14 1.05 22.94
C GLU A 36 20.74 1.77 21.63
N PRO A 37 21.71 2.31 20.88
CA PRO A 37 21.43 2.95 19.60
C PRO A 37 21.19 1.92 18.49
N ILE A 38 20.24 2.19 17.60
CA ILE A 38 20.03 1.41 16.37
C ILE A 38 19.93 2.33 15.15
N ASN A 39 20.61 1.97 14.07
CA ASN A 39 20.45 2.66 12.79
C ASN A 39 19.19 2.15 12.07
N VAL A 40 18.14 2.94 12.05
CA VAL A 40 16.88 2.62 11.36
C VAL A 40 16.93 3.21 9.96
N PHE A 41 17.00 2.35 8.94
CA PHE A 41 16.98 2.81 7.54
C PHE A 41 15.73 3.62 7.23
N ARG A 42 15.88 4.84 6.72
CA ARG A 42 14.77 5.58 6.13
C ARG A 42 14.34 4.90 4.85
N ARG A 43 13.09 4.44 4.81
CA ARG A 43 12.43 4.01 3.58
C ARG A 43 11.48 5.12 3.13
N PRO A 44 11.46 5.49 1.85
CA PRO A 44 10.53 6.49 1.36
C PRO A 44 9.08 6.05 1.48
N GLY A 45 8.76 4.75 1.58
CA GLY A 45 7.38 4.34 1.80
C GLY A 45 7.14 2.98 2.45
N GLN A 46 5.86 2.72 2.71
CA GLN A 46 5.31 1.46 3.21
C GLN A 46 3.87 1.29 2.72
N LEU A 47 3.57 0.12 2.15
CA LEU A 47 2.25 -0.29 1.72
C LEU A 47 1.65 -1.22 2.77
N PHE A 48 0.54 -0.83 3.36
CA PHE A 48 -0.24 -1.62 4.30
C PHE A 48 -1.47 -2.17 3.60
N VAL A 49 -1.70 -3.48 3.73
CA VAL A 49 -2.90 -4.15 3.19
C VAL A 49 -3.63 -4.78 4.36
N CYS A 50 -4.91 -4.42 4.51
CA CYS A 50 -5.78 -5.09 5.48
C CYS A 50 -6.08 -6.52 4.97
N ALA A 51 -5.39 -7.49 5.53
CA ALA A 51 -5.43 -8.90 5.13
C ALA A 51 -6.10 -9.78 6.19
N THR A 52 -6.03 -9.36 7.46
CA THR A 52 -6.50 -10.15 8.62
C THR A 52 -7.40 -9.33 9.55
N GLY A 53 -7.95 -8.21 9.07
CA GLY A 53 -8.97 -7.43 9.79
C GLY A 53 -10.32 -8.15 9.82
N CYS A 54 -11.28 -7.65 10.61
CA CYS A 54 -12.57 -8.33 10.82
C CYS A 54 -13.53 -8.35 9.61
N CYS A 55 -13.20 -7.67 8.51
CA CYS A 55 -14.02 -7.55 7.30
C CYS A 55 -13.25 -7.89 6.01
N CYS A 56 -12.05 -7.35 5.82
CA CYS A 56 -11.28 -7.58 4.61
C CYS A 56 -10.92 -9.06 4.47
N ALA A 57 -11.00 -9.59 3.25
CA ALA A 57 -10.79 -11.01 2.93
C ALA A 57 -11.78 -12.02 3.55
N HIS A 58 -12.77 -11.60 4.36
CA HIS A 58 -13.76 -12.49 4.97
C HIS A 58 -14.91 -12.83 4.01
N THR A 59 -14.65 -13.73 3.06
CA THR A 59 -15.65 -14.19 2.09
C THR A 59 -16.83 -14.91 2.73
N ASP A 60 -16.61 -15.53 3.89
CA ASP A 60 -17.65 -16.13 4.74
C ASP A 60 -18.67 -15.11 5.24
N ARG A 61 -18.32 -13.82 5.24
CA ARG A 61 -19.18 -12.70 5.67
C ARG A 61 -19.68 -11.85 4.50
N GLY A 62 -19.56 -12.36 3.27
CA GLY A 62 -20.00 -11.67 2.06
C GLY A 62 -19.05 -10.57 1.57
N HIS A 63 -17.81 -10.50 2.10
CA HIS A 63 -16.79 -9.61 1.56
C HIS A 63 -16.03 -10.26 0.42
N ALA A 64 -15.40 -9.45 -0.43
CA ALA A 64 -14.53 -9.95 -1.48
C ALA A 64 -13.18 -10.45 -0.92
N PRO A 65 -12.55 -11.44 -1.58
CA PRO A 65 -11.22 -11.89 -1.18
C PRO A 65 -10.18 -10.77 -1.36
N VAL A 66 -9.09 -10.84 -0.60
CA VAL A 66 -7.89 -10.02 -0.85
C VAL A 66 -6.88 -10.87 -1.62
N PRO A 67 -6.34 -10.40 -2.76
CA PRO A 67 -5.37 -11.16 -3.56
C PRO A 67 -3.96 -11.11 -2.94
N LEU A 68 -3.78 -11.77 -1.79
CA LEU A 68 -2.54 -11.71 -0.99
C LEU A 68 -1.29 -12.17 -1.76
N ASP A 69 -1.41 -13.25 -2.52
CA ASP A 69 -0.32 -13.77 -3.34
C ASP A 69 0.11 -12.77 -4.42
N LEU A 70 -0.83 -12.03 -4.99
CA LEU A 70 -0.52 -11.00 -5.97
C LEU A 70 0.22 -9.83 -5.32
N TYR A 71 -0.21 -9.34 -4.16
CA TYR A 71 0.53 -8.30 -3.44
C TYR A 71 1.98 -8.70 -3.16
N HIS A 72 2.18 -9.92 -2.68
CA HIS A 72 3.51 -10.42 -2.39
C HIS A 72 4.36 -10.56 -3.66
N SER A 73 3.80 -11.16 -4.72
CA SER A 73 4.53 -11.39 -5.97
C SER A 73 4.86 -10.10 -6.72
N GLU A 74 3.95 -9.13 -6.77
CA GLU A 74 4.20 -7.79 -7.32
C GLU A 74 5.32 -7.06 -6.56
N TRP A 75 5.28 -7.10 -5.22
CA TRP A 75 6.30 -6.48 -4.39
C TRP A 75 7.68 -7.12 -4.59
N ALA A 76 7.74 -8.45 -4.62
CA ALA A 76 8.97 -9.21 -4.81
C ALA A 76 9.54 -9.00 -6.23
N ARG A 77 8.74 -9.22 -7.28
CA ARG A 77 9.19 -9.15 -8.69
C ARG A 77 9.69 -7.76 -9.08
N ARG A 78 9.13 -6.70 -8.49
CA ARG A 78 9.52 -5.30 -8.75
C ARG A 78 10.74 -4.87 -7.95
N ARG A 79 11.22 -5.69 -7.00
CA ARG A 79 12.45 -5.47 -6.22
C ARG A 79 12.45 -4.15 -5.44
N ILE A 80 11.26 -3.68 -5.06
CA ILE A 80 11.08 -2.39 -4.38
C ILE A 80 11.23 -2.47 -2.86
N ARG A 81 11.55 -3.64 -2.30
CA ARG A 81 11.65 -3.90 -0.84
C ARG A 81 12.51 -2.91 -0.07
N HIS A 82 13.55 -2.36 -0.69
CA HIS A 82 14.49 -1.42 -0.09
C HIS A 82 13.98 0.03 -0.13
N LYS A 83 12.90 0.30 -0.87
CA LYS A 83 12.23 1.61 -1.00
C LYS A 83 10.86 1.63 -0.34
N VAL A 84 10.05 0.60 -0.60
CA VAL A 84 8.70 0.46 -0.08
C VAL A 84 8.58 -0.89 0.60
N HIS A 85 8.28 -0.88 1.89
CA HIS A 85 7.99 -2.12 2.62
C HIS A 85 6.54 -2.54 2.37
N LEU A 86 6.27 -3.84 2.27
CA LEU A 86 4.92 -4.39 2.23
C LEU A 86 4.56 -4.95 3.61
N SER A 87 3.39 -4.57 4.13
CA SER A 87 2.85 -5.06 5.39
C SER A 87 1.43 -5.57 5.18
N LEU A 88 1.28 -6.89 5.20
CA LEU A 88 -0.01 -7.57 5.21
C LEU A 88 -0.42 -7.77 6.68
N GLY A 89 -1.53 -7.18 7.11
CA GLY A 89 -1.84 -7.12 8.54
C GLY A 89 -3.31 -6.93 8.87
N GLY A 90 -3.54 -6.54 10.12
CA GLY A 90 -4.87 -6.39 10.71
C GLY A 90 -5.64 -5.18 10.17
N CYS A 91 -6.74 -4.85 10.86
CA CYS A 91 -7.68 -3.82 10.44
C CYS A 91 -7.00 -2.46 10.24
N LEU A 92 -7.26 -1.82 9.09
CA LEU A 92 -6.83 -0.44 8.80
C LEU A 92 -7.93 0.61 9.02
N TRP A 93 -9.21 0.19 9.10
CA TRP A 93 -10.40 1.06 9.12
C TRP A 93 -10.52 1.95 7.85
N PRO A 94 -11.73 2.30 7.36
CA PRO A 94 -13.07 1.89 7.79
C PRO A 94 -13.51 0.54 7.20
N CYS A 95 -14.07 -0.33 8.04
CA CYS A 95 -14.52 -1.66 7.63
C CYS A 95 -15.65 -1.65 6.59
N ALA A 96 -16.42 -0.57 6.53
CA ALA A 96 -17.56 -0.43 5.61
C ALA A 96 -17.16 -0.46 4.13
N LEU A 97 -15.94 -0.04 3.79
CA LEU A 97 -15.48 -0.03 2.40
C LEU A 97 -14.83 -1.35 1.96
N SER A 98 -14.41 -2.17 2.96
CA SER A 98 -13.66 -3.41 2.81
C SER A 98 -12.39 -3.32 1.94
N ASN A 99 -11.56 -4.35 2.02
CA ASN A 99 -10.27 -4.48 1.34
C ASN A 99 -9.46 -3.17 1.27
N VAL A 100 -9.29 -2.54 2.44
CA VAL A 100 -8.60 -1.25 2.58
C VAL A 100 -7.09 -1.45 2.46
N VAL A 101 -6.46 -0.51 1.75
CA VAL A 101 -5.01 -0.45 1.54
C VAL A 101 -4.56 0.97 1.84
N MET A 102 -3.48 1.12 2.61
CA MET A 102 -2.88 2.43 2.89
C MET A 102 -1.44 2.44 2.39
N LEU A 103 -1.12 3.42 1.55
CA LEU A 103 0.24 3.70 1.14
C LEU A 103 0.76 4.93 1.87
N LEU A 104 1.79 4.76 2.68
CA LEU A 104 2.62 5.85 3.17
C LEU A 104 3.78 6.04 2.19
N PHE A 105 3.92 7.23 1.60
CA PHE A 105 5.06 7.56 0.74
C PHE A 105 5.49 9.02 0.94
N ALA A 106 6.78 9.25 1.13
CA ALA A 106 7.37 10.57 1.39
C ALA A 106 6.61 11.37 2.48
N GLY A 107 6.16 10.69 3.53
CA GLY A 107 5.41 11.30 4.64
C GLY A 107 3.93 11.60 4.35
N ARG A 108 3.42 11.23 3.17
CA ARG A 108 2.00 11.37 2.80
C ARG A 108 1.31 10.03 2.77
N GLN A 109 0.08 10.00 3.28
CA GLN A 109 -0.80 8.85 3.21
C GLN A 109 -1.67 8.92 1.94
N VAL A 110 -1.92 7.77 1.34
CA VAL A 110 -2.91 7.56 0.29
C VAL A 110 -3.72 6.34 0.68
N TRP A 111 -5.04 6.50 0.74
CA TRP A 111 -5.94 5.42 1.12
C TRP A 111 -6.68 4.92 -0.11
N PHE A 112 -6.74 3.60 -0.23
CA PHE A 112 -7.52 2.90 -1.23
C PHE A 112 -8.54 2.02 -0.55
N HIS A 113 -9.71 1.90 -1.16
CA HIS A 113 -10.76 1.03 -0.69
C HIS A 113 -11.22 0.07 -1.78
N SER A 114 -11.94 -0.98 -1.37
CA SER A 114 -12.56 -1.94 -2.29
C SER A 114 -11.56 -2.48 -3.33
N VAL A 115 -10.32 -2.75 -2.89
CA VAL A 115 -9.27 -3.32 -3.73
C VAL A 115 -9.48 -4.83 -3.80
N ILE A 116 -10.10 -5.27 -4.88
CA ILE A 116 -10.63 -6.63 -5.03
C ILE A 116 -9.97 -7.34 -6.22
N GLY A 117 -9.68 -6.61 -7.29
CA GLY A 117 -9.19 -7.17 -8.55
C GLY A 117 -7.69 -7.00 -8.75
N ASP A 118 -7.12 -7.89 -9.54
CA ASP A 118 -5.69 -7.89 -9.89
C ASP A 118 -5.26 -6.57 -10.54
N GLU A 119 -6.10 -6.01 -11.42
CA GLU A 119 -5.83 -4.74 -12.10
C GLU A 119 -5.58 -3.59 -11.12
N GLN A 120 -6.33 -3.54 -10.01
CA GLN A 120 -6.19 -2.50 -9.00
C GLN A 120 -4.88 -2.67 -8.22
N VAL A 121 -4.54 -3.91 -7.87
CA VAL A 121 -3.26 -4.22 -7.21
C VAL A 121 -2.10 -3.83 -8.09
N ILE A 122 -2.12 -4.23 -9.36
CA ILE A 122 -1.09 -3.90 -10.36
C ILE A 122 -0.98 -2.38 -10.51
N ALA A 123 -2.10 -1.67 -10.62
CA ALA A 123 -2.12 -0.22 -10.72
C ALA A 123 -1.53 0.48 -9.49
N ILE A 124 -1.77 -0.04 -8.27
CA ILE A 124 -1.14 0.45 -7.03
C ILE A 124 0.38 0.29 -7.12
N PHE A 125 0.88 -0.84 -7.59
CA PHE A 125 2.33 -1.04 -7.73
C PHE A 125 2.95 -0.20 -8.86
N ASP A 126 2.27 0.01 -9.98
CA ASP A 126 2.73 0.91 -11.04
C ASP A 126 2.81 2.37 -10.56
N TYR A 127 1.83 2.77 -9.74
CA TYR A 127 1.83 4.07 -9.08
C TYR A 127 2.99 4.20 -8.08
N ILE A 128 3.23 3.18 -7.25
CA ILE A 128 4.38 3.13 -6.33
C ILE A 128 5.69 3.26 -7.09
N GLU A 129 5.88 2.49 -8.17
CA GLU A 129 7.08 2.60 -9.00
C GLU A 129 7.27 3.99 -9.58
N SER A 130 6.18 4.64 -10.01
CA SER A 130 6.23 6.01 -10.52
C SER A 130 6.73 6.99 -9.45
N MET A 131 6.27 6.84 -8.20
CA MET A 131 6.75 7.65 -7.07
C MET A 131 8.19 7.31 -6.67
N VAL A 132 8.59 6.04 -6.72
CA VAL A 132 9.98 5.61 -6.48
C VAL A 132 10.92 6.16 -7.55
N ARG A 133 10.54 6.11 -8.83
CA ARG A 133 11.31 6.66 -9.94
C ARG A 133 11.44 8.19 -9.85
N ALA A 134 10.36 8.88 -9.48
CA ALA A 134 10.34 10.32 -9.31
C ALA A 134 10.97 10.79 -7.98
N ASP A 135 11.22 9.87 -7.05
CA ASP A 135 11.66 10.11 -5.67
C ASP A 135 10.85 11.21 -4.98
N ARG A 136 9.53 11.20 -5.15
CA ARG A 136 8.61 12.15 -4.52
C ARG A 136 7.19 11.61 -4.54
N TYR A 137 6.33 12.22 -3.73
CA TYR A 137 4.89 12.01 -3.86
C TYR A 137 4.39 12.48 -5.23
N LEU A 138 3.53 11.66 -5.83
CA LEU A 138 2.72 11.99 -7.00
C LEU A 138 1.25 11.84 -6.58
N PRO A 139 0.28 12.55 -7.20
CA PRO A 139 -1.13 12.27 -6.96
C PRO A 139 -1.53 10.89 -7.53
N PRO A 140 -2.57 10.23 -6.99
CA PRO A 140 -3.06 8.97 -7.53
C PRO A 140 -3.46 9.10 -9.01
N PRO A 141 -3.08 8.13 -9.87
CA PRO A 141 -3.41 8.16 -11.28
C PRO A 141 -4.90 7.85 -11.52
N THR A 142 -5.42 8.24 -12.69
CA THR A 142 -6.83 8.06 -13.08
C THR A 142 -7.38 6.64 -12.84
N PRO A 143 -6.65 5.53 -13.14
CA PRO A 143 -7.17 4.18 -12.89
C PRO A 143 -7.48 3.87 -11.42
N LEU A 144 -6.85 4.57 -10.47
CA LEU A 144 -7.05 4.39 -9.04
C LEU A 144 -8.01 5.43 -8.44
N ALA A 145 -8.37 6.48 -9.17
CA ALA A 145 -9.23 7.55 -8.66
C ALA A 145 -10.54 7.04 -8.01
N PRO A 146 -11.24 6.01 -8.55
CA PRO A 146 -12.46 5.51 -7.94
C PRO A 146 -12.26 4.77 -6.59
N GLN A 147 -11.02 4.40 -6.25
CA GLN A 147 -10.70 3.71 -4.99
C GLN A 147 -10.11 4.67 -3.96
N VAL A 148 -9.74 5.89 -4.36
CA VAL A 148 -9.07 6.84 -3.47
C VAL A 148 -10.09 7.55 -2.59
N PHE A 149 -9.80 7.60 -1.30
CA PHE A 149 -10.57 8.35 -0.32
C PHE A 149 -9.65 8.96 0.73
N ASP A 150 -10.22 9.79 1.60
CA ASP A 150 -9.52 10.30 2.78
C ASP A 150 -10.27 9.87 4.05
N VAL A 151 -9.48 9.51 5.06
CA VAL A 151 -9.91 8.98 6.36
C VAL A 151 -9.95 10.09 7.41
N PHE A 152 -9.07 11.09 7.30
CA PHE A 152 -8.81 12.08 8.33
C PHE A 152 -9.11 13.52 7.88
N ASP A 153 -9.07 13.80 6.59
CA ASP A 153 -9.50 15.06 6.01
C ASP A 153 -10.83 14.77 5.29
N TRP A 154 -11.92 15.36 5.75
CA TRP A 154 -13.26 15.12 5.20
C TRP A 154 -13.63 16.30 4.30
N PRO A 155 -13.14 16.37 3.05
CA PRO A 155 -13.52 17.44 2.15
C PRO A 155 -15.02 17.36 1.89
N GLU A 156 -15.66 18.51 1.67
CA GLU A 156 -17.07 18.52 1.30
C GLU A 156 -17.28 17.63 0.06
N PRO A 157 -18.32 16.78 0.06
CA PRO A 157 -18.65 16.01 -1.12
C PRO A 157 -18.78 16.97 -2.30
N VAL A 158 -17.89 16.84 -3.28
CA VAL A 158 -18.15 17.42 -4.60
C VAL A 158 -19.48 16.85 -5.07
N ASP A 159 -20.34 17.69 -5.66
CA ASP A 159 -21.61 17.26 -6.27
C ASP A 159 -21.32 16.29 -7.42
N VAL A 160 -21.01 15.04 -7.09
CA VAL A 160 -20.94 13.94 -8.03
C VAL A 160 -22.39 13.56 -8.28
N GLU A 161 -22.85 13.70 -9.53
CA GLU A 161 -24.12 13.14 -9.96
C GLU A 161 -24.29 11.76 -9.33
N ARG A 162 -25.33 11.62 -8.51
CA ARG A 162 -25.68 10.37 -7.85
C ARG A 162 -25.78 9.31 -8.93
N ARG A 163 -24.79 8.43 -9.03
CA ARG A 163 -24.93 7.23 -9.87
C ARG A 163 -26.09 6.44 -9.28
N GLU A 164 -27.12 6.22 -10.09
CA GLU A 164 -28.21 5.36 -9.69
C GLU A 164 -27.63 4.01 -9.25
N PRO A 165 -28.12 3.43 -8.14
CA PRO A 165 -27.70 2.11 -7.73
C PRO A 165 -27.94 1.15 -8.90
N VAL A 166 -26.90 0.44 -9.33
CA VAL A 166 -27.04 -0.67 -10.28
C VAL A 166 -28.02 -1.63 -9.61
N ALA A 167 -29.20 -1.79 -10.22
CA ALA A 167 -30.27 -2.63 -9.68
C ALA A 167 -29.66 -3.97 -9.26
N ALA A 168 -29.81 -4.32 -7.98
CA ALA A 168 -29.36 -5.59 -7.46
C ALA A 168 -29.93 -6.69 -8.36
N ALA A 169 -29.05 -7.46 -9.01
CA ALA A 169 -29.47 -8.63 -9.75
C ALA A 169 -30.24 -9.50 -8.76
N THR A 170 -31.54 -9.65 -9.02
CA THR A 170 -32.43 -10.54 -8.29
C THR A 170 -31.85 -11.95 -8.43
N PHE A 171 -31.27 -12.47 -7.36
CA PHE A 171 -30.99 -13.89 -7.24
C PHE A 171 -32.34 -14.59 -6.99
N ASP A 172 -32.93 -15.13 -8.06
CA ASP A 172 -34.05 -16.05 -7.96
C ASP A 172 -33.54 -17.44 -7.53
N GLY A 173 -34.07 -17.93 -6.41
CA GLY A 173 -34.27 -19.36 -6.11
C GLY A 173 -33.11 -20.14 -5.52
#